data_AF-A0A9X7PFF4-F1
#
_entry.id   AF-A0A9X7PFF4-F1
#
_cell.length_a   1.000
_cell.length_b   1.000
_cell.length_c   1.000
_cell.angle_alpha   90.00
_cell.angle_beta   90.00
_cell.angle_gamma   90.00
#
_symmetry.space_group_name_H-M   'P 1'
#
loop_
_entity.id
_entity.type
_entity.pdbx_description
1 polymer ?
#
loop_
_entity_poly.entity_id
_entity_poly.type
_entity_poly.pdbx_seq_one_letter_code
_entity_poly.pdbx_strand_id
1 'polypeptide(L)'
;MLRALGHPVRLGIMRALAAEPETCACDFTELFEVTQPTISQHLKVLREAGLVVTRRRGTQICYSVRPEGLDRLHELLTAIQPPRLAAAG
;
A
#
# COMPACT_ATOMS: atom_id res chain seq x y z
N MET A 1 -7.37 -6.98 2.91
CA MET A 1 -6.33 -6.05 3.39
C MET A 1 -5.04 -6.76 3.84
N LEU A 2 -5.00 -7.51 4.95
CA LEU A 2 -3.75 -8.12 5.45
C LEU A 2 -3.04 -9.03 4.43
N ARG A 3 -3.78 -9.90 3.71
CA ARG A 3 -3.23 -10.70 2.60
C ARG A 3 -2.64 -9.86 1.46
N ALA A 4 -3.17 -8.66 1.23
CA ALA A 4 -2.62 -7.74 0.24
C ALA A 4 -1.28 -7.15 0.72
N LEU A 5 -1.17 -6.78 2.01
CA LEU A 5 0.06 -6.22 2.57
C LEU A 5 1.16 -7.27 2.81
N GLY A 6 0.81 -8.55 2.92
CA GLY A 6 1.78 -9.62 3.18
C GLY A 6 2.75 -9.96 2.03
N HIS A 7 2.70 -9.25 0.91
CA HIS A 7 3.62 -9.47 -0.21
C HIS A 7 4.66 -8.35 -0.30
N PRO A 8 5.96 -8.68 -0.46
CA PRO A 8 7.05 -7.72 -0.36
C PRO A 8 6.90 -6.57 -1.35
N VAL A 9 6.61 -6.86 -2.63
CA VAL A 9 6.41 -5.80 -3.64
C VAL A 9 5.23 -4.90 -3.30
N ARG A 10 4.12 -5.44 -2.78
CA ARG A 10 2.93 -4.63 -2.46
C ARG A 10 3.17 -3.74 -1.25
N LEU A 11 3.88 -4.26 -0.24
CA LEU A 11 4.32 -3.46 0.89
C LEU A 11 5.33 -2.38 0.46
N GLY A 12 6.24 -2.70 -0.47
CA GLY A 12 7.15 -1.75 -1.09
C GLY A 12 6.42 -0.62 -1.80
N ILE A 13 5.42 -0.94 -2.65
CA ILE A 13 4.58 0.05 -3.33
C ILE A 13 3.88 0.96 -2.31
N MET A 14 3.31 0.39 -1.23
CA MET A 14 2.67 1.20 -0.19
C MET A 14 3.64 2.17 0.50
N ARG A 15 4.89 1.75 0.73
CA ARG A 15 5.94 2.62 1.28
C ARG A 15 6.33 3.73 0.31
N ALA A 16 6.51 3.40 -0.97
CA ALA A 16 6.81 4.37 -2.00
C ALA A 16 5.69 5.43 -2.12
N LEU A 17 4.43 4.99 -2.18
CA LEU A 17 3.26 5.87 -2.24
C LEU A 17 3.05 6.73 -0.98
N ALA A 18 3.54 6.28 0.17
CA ALA A 18 3.50 7.06 1.40
C ALA A 18 4.56 8.17 1.42
N ALA A 19 5.70 7.94 0.76
CA ALA A 19 6.76 8.94 0.62
C ALA A 19 6.46 9.94 -0.51
N GLU A 20 5.93 9.45 -1.64
CA GLU A 20 5.60 10.24 -2.81
C GLU A 20 4.18 9.88 -3.29
N PRO A 21 3.19 10.73 -3.01
CA PRO A 21 1.84 10.57 -3.55
C PRO A 21 1.78 10.84 -5.06
N GLU A 22 0.66 10.46 -5.68
CA GLU A 22 0.39 10.62 -7.11
C GLU A 22 1.41 9.99 -8.08
N THR A 23 2.07 8.89 -7.69
CA THR A 23 3.03 8.15 -8.52
C THR A 23 2.38 7.30 -9.62
N CYS A 24 3.01 7.21 -10.78
CA CYS A 24 2.52 6.42 -11.92
C CYS A 24 2.96 4.94 -11.83
N ALA A 25 2.21 4.06 -12.51
CA ALA A 25 2.53 2.63 -12.54
C ALA A 25 3.89 2.32 -13.21
N CYS A 26 4.35 3.15 -14.14
CA CYS A 26 5.66 3.00 -14.78
C CYS A 26 6.81 3.17 -13.79
N ASP A 27 6.69 4.09 -12.84
CA ASP A 27 7.77 4.44 -11.91
C ASP A 27 8.09 3.25 -10.97
N PHE A 28 7.10 2.39 -10.70
CA PHE A 28 7.31 1.17 -9.92
C PHE A 28 8.02 0.06 -10.68
N THR A 29 7.98 0.05 -12.01
CA THR A 29 8.64 -1.02 -12.79
C THR A 29 10.16 -0.93 -12.65
N GLU A 30 10.70 0.29 -12.62
CA GLU A 30 12.11 0.56 -12.38
C GLU A 30 12.48 0.27 -10.91
N LEU A 31 11.65 0.71 -9.97
CA LEU A 31 11.91 0.54 -8.53
C LEU A 31 11.96 -0.92 -8.07
N PHE A 32 11.15 -1.79 -8.67
CA PHE A 32 11.02 -3.19 -8.25
C PHE A 32 11.60 -4.20 -9.25
N GLU A 33 12.18 -3.75 -10.36
CA GLU A 33 12.72 -4.60 -11.43
C GLU A 33 11.69 -5.63 -11.96
N VAL A 34 10.43 -5.22 -12.07
CA VAL A 34 9.34 -6.07 -12.58
C VAL A 34 8.59 -5.41 -13.72
N THR A 35 7.89 -6.24 -14.50
CA THR A 35 7.16 -5.77 -15.68
C THR A 35 5.91 -4.96 -15.30
N GLN A 36 5.48 -4.07 -16.21
CA GLN A 36 4.28 -3.26 -16.04
C GLN A 36 2.99 -4.08 -15.81
N PRO A 37 2.75 -5.24 -16.46
CA PRO A 37 1.62 -6.10 -16.12
C PRO A 37 1.65 -6.59 -14.67
N THR A 38 2.85 -6.93 -14.16
CA THR A 38 3.04 -7.39 -12.77
C THR A 38 2.73 -6.27 -11.77
N ILE A 39 3.25 -5.05 -12.01
CA ILE A 39 2.89 -3.87 -11.21
C ILE A 39 1.39 -3.61 -11.24
N SER A 40 0.78 -3.64 -12.43
CA SER A 40 -0.66 -3.39 -12.59
C SER A 40 -1.50 -4.39 -11.79
N GLN A 41 -1.10 -5.66 -11.79
CA GLN A 41 -1.74 -6.69 -10.97
C GLN A 41 -1.59 -6.42 -9.47
N HIS A 42 -0.41 -6.01 -9.01
CA HIS A 42 -0.19 -5.63 -7.61
C HIS A 42 -1.03 -4.42 -7.19
N LEU A 43 -1.08 -3.38 -8.02
CA LEU A 43 -1.89 -2.18 -7.79
C LEU A 43 -3.38 -2.49 -7.80
N LYS A 44 -3.84 -3.40 -8.68
CA LYS A 44 -5.23 -3.88 -8.69
C LYS A 44 -5.59 -4.54 -7.36
N VAL A 45 -4.75 -5.46 -6.86
CA VAL A 45 -4.96 -6.12 -5.56
C VAL A 45 -4.99 -5.12 -4.40
N LEU A 46 -4.08 -4.13 -4.40
CA LEU A 46 -4.08 -3.07 -3.38
C LEU A 46 -5.34 -2.20 -3.44
N ARG A 47 -5.82 -1.88 -4.65
CA ARG A 47 -7.03 -1.09 -4.86
C ARG A 47 -8.28 -1.86 -4.38
N GLU A 48 -8.40 -3.12 -4.76
CA GLU A 48 -9.50 -4.01 -4.31
C GLU A 48 -9.48 -4.23 -2.80
N ALA A 49 -8.28 -4.26 -2.19
CA ALA A 49 -8.13 -4.28 -0.74
C ALA A 49 -8.49 -2.96 -0.05
N GLY A 50 -8.78 -1.89 -0.81
CA GLY A 50 -9.10 -0.57 -0.30
C GLY A 50 -7.92 0.15 0.35
N LEU A 51 -6.69 -0.10 -0.13
CA LEU A 51 -5.46 0.49 0.41
C LEU A 51 -4.90 1.63 -0.43
N VAL A 52 -5.26 1.69 -1.72
CA VAL A 52 -4.83 2.75 -2.62
C VAL A 52 -6.03 3.35 -3.37
N VAL A 53 -5.84 4.57 -3.82
CA VAL A 53 -6.75 5.29 -4.73
C VAL A 53 -6.04 5.60 -6.03
N THR A 54 -6.82 5.89 -7.07
CA THR A 54 -6.30 6.27 -8.38
C THR A 54 -6.86 7.60 -8.80
N ARG A 55 -6.02 8.44 -9.41
CA ARG A 55 -6.43 9.68 -10.04
C ARG A 55 -5.86 9.74 -11.46
N ARG A 56 -6.65 10.24 -12.41
CA ARG A 56 -6.17 10.47 -13.77
C ARG A 56 -5.48 11.84 -13.85
N ARG A 57 -4.22 11.85 -14.30
CA ARG A 57 -3.42 13.05 -14.56
C ARG A 57 -3.07 13.08 -16.05
N GLY A 58 -3.87 13.81 -16.84
CA GLY A 58 -3.78 13.78 -18.29
C GLY A 58 -4.09 12.39 -18.87
N THR A 59 -3.10 11.76 -19.50
CA THR A 59 -3.19 10.41 -20.06
C THR A 59 -2.78 9.31 -19.08
N GLN A 60 -2.15 9.66 -17.96
CA GLN A 60 -1.61 8.71 -17.00
C GLN A 60 -2.54 8.49 -15.80
N ILE A 61 -2.44 7.30 -15.19
CA ILE A 61 -3.11 6.96 -13.94
C ILE A 61 -2.08 6.99 -12.82
N CYS A 62 -2.29 7.91 -11.89
CA CYS A 62 -1.50 8.08 -10.68
C CYS A 62 -2.16 7.37 -9.51
N TYR A 63 -1.35 6.83 -8.60
CA TYR A 63 -1.79 6.09 -7.42
C TYR A 63 -1.42 6.87 -6.16
N SER A 64 -2.17 6.66 -5.08
CA SER A 64 -1.86 7.21 -3.76
C SER A 64 -2.38 6.28 -2.68
N VAL A 65 -1.78 6.32 -1.50
CA VAL A 65 -2.33 5.61 -0.33
C VAL A 65 -3.75 6.15 -0.05
N ARG A 66 -4.66 5.24 0.29
CA ARG A 66 -5.97 5.58 0.81
C ARG A 66 -5.89 5.73 2.34
N PRO A 67 -6.07 6.95 2.91
CA PRO A 67 -6.02 7.15 4.36
C PRO A 67 -6.99 6.23 5.11
N GLU A 68 -8.25 6.16 4.66
CA GLU A 68 -9.28 5.30 5.28
C GLU A 68 -8.95 3.79 5.23
N GLY A 69 -8.04 3.39 4.33
CA GLY A 69 -7.50 2.03 4.30
C GLY A 69 -6.53 1.78 5.45
N LEU A 70 -5.66 2.75 5.74
CA LEU A 70 -4.72 2.67 6.85
C LEU A 70 -5.39 2.83 8.21
N ASP A 71 -6.42 3.66 8.32
CA ASP A 71 -7.18 3.80 9.57
C ASP A 71 -7.77 2.46 10.00
N ARG A 72 -8.43 1.75 9.08
CA ARG A 72 -8.96 0.40 9.33
C ARG A 72 -7.87 -0.62 9.66
N LEU A 73 -6.69 -0.50 9.06
CA LEU A 73 -5.56 -1.36 9.41
C LEU A 73 -5.08 -1.08 10.84
N HIS A 74 -4.97 0.19 11.21
CA HIS A 74 -4.57 0.63 12.53
C HIS A 74 -5.54 0.16 13.61
N GLU A 75 -6.85 0.27 13.37
CA GLU A 75 -7.90 -0.26 14.25
C GLU A 75 -7.76 -1.77 14.46
N LEU A 76 -7.57 -2.54 13.38
CA LEU A 76 -7.39 -3.99 13.47
C LEU A 76 -6.16 -4.38 14.28
N LEU A 77 -5.03 -3.69 14.08
CA LEU A 77 -3.80 -3.96 14.82
C LEU A 77 -3.94 -3.59 16.31
N THR A 78 -4.63 -2.48 16.59
CA THR A 78 -4.90 -2.03 17.96
C THR A 78 -5.80 -3.03 18.70
N ALA A 79 -6.80 -3.61 18.02
CA ALA A 79 -7.75 -4.56 18.62
C ALA A 79 -7.10 -5.87 19.10
N ILE A 80 -5.96 -6.26 18.52
CA ILE A 80 -5.23 -7.48 18.90
C ILE A 80 -3.97 -7.18 19.73
N GLN A 81 -3.70 -5.89 20.01
CA GLN A 81 -2.51 -5.51 20.75
C GLN A 81 -2.69 -5.94 22.22
N PRO A 82 -1.81 -6.80 22.75
CA PRO A 82 -1.88 -7.16 24.15
C PRO A 82 -1.57 -5.93 25.02
N PRO A 83 -2.02 -5.89 26.27
CA PRO A 83 -1.51 -4.93 27.23
C PRO A 83 0.02 -5.02 27.22
N ARG A 84 0.70 -3.87 27.09
CA ARG A 84 2.16 -3.84 27.16
C ARG A 84 2.54 -4.43 28.51
N LEU A 85 3.28 -5.55 28.49
CA LEU A 85 3.88 -6.11 29.70
C LEU A 85 4.70 -4.98 30.31
N ALA A 86 4.28 -4.51 31.49
CA ALA A 86 5.08 -3.56 32.25
C ALA A 86 6.47 -4.18 32.40
N ALA A 87 7.50 -3.45 31.97
CA ALA A 87 8.87 -3.86 32.22
C ALA A 87 9.00 -4.10 33.72
N ALA A 88 9.24 -5.35 34.12
CA ALA A 88 9.57 -5.66 35.50
C ALA A 88 10.84 -4.87 35.83
N GLY A 89 10.70 -3.92 36.76
CA GLY A 89 11.81 -3.12 37.29
C GLY A 89 12.76 -3.96 38.13
#